data_AF-A0A950E1S1-F1
#
_entry.id   AF-A0A950E1S1-F1
#
_cell.length_a   1.000
_cell.length_b   1.000
_cell.length_c   1.000
_cell.angle_alpha   90.00
_cell.angle_beta   90.00
_cell.angle_gamma   90.00
#
_symmetry.space_group_name_H-M   'P 1'
#
loop_
_entity.id
_entity.type
_entity.pdbx_description
1 polymer ?
#
loop_
_entity_poly.entity_id
_entity_poly.type
_entity_poly.pdbx_seq_one_letter_code
_entity_poly.pdbx_strand_id
1 'polypeptide(L)'
;MTPEGFSALVASIARRIEGKPLDERLQQELNANFPPDESTFRAVFEACRAAIAEGWMCNRESGGIRFGRVIKPGAATHGFSVDVVEMQDIVGPHHRHPN
;
A
#
# COMPACT_ATOMS: atom_id res chain seq x y z
N MET A 1 3.65 -10.75 -10.92
CA MET A 1 2.72 -10.59 -9.78
C MET A 1 1.35 -10.29 -10.36
N THR A 2 0.26 -10.94 -9.95
CA THR A 2 -1.08 -10.60 -10.47
C THR A 2 -1.77 -9.55 -9.59
N PRO A 3 -2.69 -8.73 -10.15
CA PRO A 3 -3.51 -7.81 -9.36
C PRO A 3 -4.29 -8.52 -8.24
N GLU A 4 -4.81 -9.72 -8.49
CA GLU A 4 -5.54 -10.52 -7.52
C GLU A 4 -4.63 -10.99 -6.39
N GLY A 5 -3.41 -11.43 -6.72
CA GLY A 5 -2.41 -11.85 -5.74
C GLY A 5 -1.98 -10.70 -4.83
N PHE A 6 -1.73 -9.52 -5.41
CA PHE A 6 -1.43 -8.31 -4.66
C PHE A 6 -2.61 -7.91 -3.76
N SER A 7 -3.84 -7.96 -4.28
CA SER A 7 -5.06 -7.67 -3.51
C SER A 7 -5.22 -8.58 -2.31
N ALA A 8 -4.94 -9.88 -2.45
CA ALA A 8 -5.00 -10.84 -1.35
C ALA A 8 -3.97 -10.53 -0.23
N LEU A 9 -2.76 -10.12 -0.60
CA LEU A 9 -1.75 -9.70 0.38
C LEU A 9 -2.22 -8.48 1.16
N VAL A 10 -2.67 -7.43 0.47
CA VAL A 10 -3.10 -6.19 1.12
C VAL A 10 -4.40 -6.36 1.91
N ALA A 11 -5.29 -7.27 1.51
CA ALA A 11 -6.51 -7.61 2.25
C ALA A 11 -6.24 -8.05 3.70
N SER A 12 -5.10 -8.72 3.96
CA SER A 12 -4.71 -9.11 5.32
C SER A 12 -4.45 -7.90 6.23
N ILE A 13 -3.81 -6.87 5.68
CA ILE A 13 -3.55 -5.59 6.36
C ILE A 13 -4.85 -4.80 6.49
N ALA A 14 -5.65 -4.71 5.43
CA ALA A 14 -6.94 -4.02 5.42
C ALA A 14 -7.90 -4.57 6.49
N ARG A 15 -7.96 -5.90 6.65
CA ARG A 15 -8.72 -6.57 7.70
C ARG A 15 -8.23 -6.18 9.10
N ARG A 16 -6.92 -5.99 9.28
CA ARG A 16 -6.35 -5.65 10.58
C ARG A 16 -6.70 -4.23 11.02
N ILE A 17 -6.90 -3.32 10.07
CA ILE A 17 -7.20 -1.91 10.33
C ILE A 17 -8.70 -1.58 10.25
N GLU A 18 -9.52 -2.47 9.70
CA GLU A 18 -10.98 -2.29 9.58
C GLU A 18 -11.62 -1.90 10.92
N GLY A 19 -12.41 -0.83 10.90
CA GLY A 19 -13.18 -0.36 12.05
C GLY A 19 -12.35 0.23 13.20
N LYS A 20 -11.03 0.32 13.06
CA LYS A 20 -10.16 0.90 14.09
C LYS A 20 -9.99 2.41 13.90
N PRO A 21 -9.88 3.18 15.00
CA PRO A 21 -9.52 4.58 14.92
C PRO A 21 -8.11 4.77 14.35
N LEU A 22 -7.92 5.86 13.60
CA LEU A 22 -6.59 6.28 13.14
C LEU A 22 -5.87 7.03 14.26
N ASP A 23 -5.25 6.28 15.17
CA ASP A 23 -4.57 6.81 16.36
C ASP A 23 -3.22 6.13 16.62
N GLU A 24 -2.53 6.57 17.68
CA GLU A 24 -1.22 6.02 18.08
C GLU A 24 -1.28 4.53 18.43
N ARG A 25 -2.43 4.04 18.90
CA ARG A 25 -2.61 2.63 19.21
C ARG A 25 -2.61 1.79 17.93
N LEU A 26 -3.31 2.24 16.89
CA LEU A 26 -3.26 1.57 15.58
C LEU A 26 -1.84 1.60 15.00
N GLN A 27 -1.12 2.72 15.14
CA GLN A 27 0.27 2.82 14.71
C GLN A 27 1.17 1.79 15.42
N GLN A 28 1.11 1.73 16.75
CA GLN A 28 1.91 0.79 17.54
C GLN A 28 1.59 -0.66 17.16
N GLU A 29 0.32 -0.96 16.95
CA GLU A 29 -0.12 -2.29 16.54
C GLU A 29 0.40 -2.67 15.15
N LEU A 30 0.35 -1.77 14.17
CA LEU A 30 0.87 -2.03 12.83
C LEU A 30 2.38 -2.23 12.85
N ASN A 31 3.12 -1.40 13.58
CA ASN A 31 4.58 -1.52 13.71
C ASN A 31 4.99 -2.84 14.39
N ALA A 32 4.20 -3.32 15.36
CA ALA A 32 4.49 -4.58 16.04
C ALA A 32 4.15 -5.82 15.18
N ASN A 33 3.12 -5.75 14.34
CA ASN A 33 2.63 -6.91 13.58
C ASN A 33 3.18 -6.98 12.14
N PHE A 34 3.62 -5.87 11.57
CA PHE A 34 4.18 -5.80 10.22
C PHE A 34 5.55 -5.10 10.18
N PRO A 35 6.52 -5.51 11.02
CA PRO A 35 7.86 -4.94 10.94
C PRO A 35 8.55 -5.32 9.60
N PRO A 36 9.60 -4.59 9.17
CA PRO A 36 10.23 -4.80 7.87
C PRO A 36 10.79 -6.22 7.61
N ASP A 37 11.07 -6.96 8.68
CA ASP A 37 11.57 -8.33 8.64
C ASP A 37 10.47 -9.40 8.64
N GLU A 38 9.21 -9.01 8.81
CA GLU A 38 8.06 -9.90 8.80
C GLU A 38 7.66 -10.30 7.37
N SER A 39 7.07 -11.50 7.26
CA SER A 39 6.74 -12.16 6.00
C SER A 39 5.75 -11.41 5.12
N THR A 40 4.69 -10.84 5.71
CA THR A 40 3.66 -10.06 5.02
C THR A 40 4.25 -8.77 4.48
N PHE A 41 5.05 -8.05 5.29
CA PHE A 41 5.74 -6.85 4.82
C PHE A 41 6.60 -7.15 3.60
N ARG A 42 7.47 -8.17 3.68
CA ARG A 42 8.35 -8.57 2.58
C ARG A 42 7.57 -8.99 1.34
N ALA A 43 6.49 -9.75 1.52
CA ALA A 43 5.65 -10.19 0.41
C ALA A 43 5.01 -9.01 -0.33
N VAL A 44 4.48 -8.02 0.40
CA VAL A 44 3.91 -6.80 -0.19
C VAL A 44 4.99 -5.99 -0.91
N PHE A 45 6.17 -5.83 -0.30
CA PHE A 45 7.27 -5.07 -0.89
C PHE A 45 7.76 -5.71 -2.21
N GLU A 46 8.02 -7.02 -2.21
CA GLU A 46 8.44 -7.74 -3.42
C GLU A 46 7.33 -7.78 -4.47
N ALA A 47 6.06 -7.85 -4.06
CA ALA A 47 4.93 -7.75 -4.97
C ALA A 47 4.87 -6.38 -5.67
N CYS A 48 5.11 -5.28 -4.94
CA CYS A 48 5.20 -3.94 -5.52
C CYS A 48 6.34 -3.87 -6.54
N ARG A 49 7.55 -4.34 -6.17
CA ARG A 49 8.71 -4.33 -7.08
C ARG A 49 8.45 -5.11 -8.37
N ALA A 50 7.89 -6.31 -8.26
CA ALA A 50 7.55 -7.13 -9.42
C ALA A 50 6.48 -6.46 -10.29
N ALA A 51 5.42 -5.92 -9.69
CA ALA A 51 4.33 -5.25 -10.39
C ALA A 51 4.77 -3.97 -11.13
N ILE A 52 5.69 -3.21 -10.52
CA ILE A 52 6.29 -2.01 -11.13
C ILE A 52 7.19 -2.41 -12.31
N ALA A 53 8.01 -3.45 -12.16
CA ALA A 53 8.85 -3.97 -13.23
C ALA A 53 8.03 -4.52 -14.41
N GLU A 54 6.88 -5.14 -14.12
CA GLU A 54 5.91 -5.61 -15.12
C GLU A 54 5.08 -4.46 -15.75
N GLY A 55 5.19 -3.24 -15.23
CA GLY A 55 4.64 -2.02 -15.83
C GLY A 55 3.16 -1.74 -15.56
N TRP A 56 2.47 -2.58 -14.79
CA TRP A 56 1.04 -2.37 -14.50
C TRP A 56 0.78 -1.59 -13.21
N MET A 57 1.79 -1.43 -12.35
CA MET A 57 1.77 -0.59 -11.14
C MET A 57 2.64 0.66 -11.33
N CYS A 58 2.27 1.78 -10.71
CA CYS A 58 3.01 3.06 -10.79
C CYS A 58 3.31 3.48 -12.25
N ASN A 59 2.29 3.43 -13.11
CA ASN A 59 2.39 3.75 -14.54
C ASN A 59 2.12 5.22 -14.87
N ARG A 60 1.89 6.06 -13.87
CA ARG A 60 1.78 7.53 -14.01
C ARG A 60 2.99 8.16 -13.35
N GLU A 61 3.48 9.26 -13.91
CA GLU A 61 4.65 9.97 -13.39
C GLU A 61 4.41 11.48 -13.34
N SER A 62 4.90 12.12 -12.27
CA SER A 62 4.98 13.58 -12.17
C SER A 62 6.10 13.96 -11.20
N GLY A 63 6.98 14.89 -11.62
CA GLY A 63 8.07 15.38 -10.77
C GLY A 63 9.06 14.29 -10.30
N GLY A 64 9.30 13.27 -11.12
CA GLY A 64 10.18 12.14 -10.79
C GLY A 64 9.57 11.12 -9.81
N ILE A 65 8.26 11.22 -9.53
CA ILE A 65 7.52 10.29 -8.68
C ILE A 65 6.57 9.48 -9.55
N ARG A 66 6.64 8.15 -9.44
CA ARG A 66 5.73 7.24 -10.13
C ARG A 66 4.64 6.77 -9.19
N PHE A 67 3.39 6.78 -9.61
CA PHE A 67 2.26 6.51 -8.71
C PHE A 67 1.05 5.90 -9.42
N GLY A 68 0.15 5.31 -8.64
CA GLY A 68 -1.14 4.85 -9.14
C GLY A 68 -2.03 4.26 -8.06
N ARG A 69 -3.35 4.35 -8.29
CA ARG A 69 -4.34 3.58 -7.54
C ARG A 69 -4.33 2.14 -8.05
N VAL A 70 -3.82 1.24 -7.22
CA VAL A 70 -3.68 -0.17 -7.56
C VAL A 70 -4.96 -0.93 -7.22
N ILE A 71 -5.58 -0.62 -6.08
CA ILE A 71 -6.83 -1.25 -5.65
C ILE A 71 -7.88 -0.18 -5.42
N LYS A 72 -9.02 -0.34 -6.09
CA LYS A 72 -10.24 0.46 -5.82
C LYS A 72 -10.90 -0.03 -4.53
N PRO A 73 -11.60 0.84 -3.79
CA PRO A 73 -12.28 0.42 -2.58
C PRO A 73 -13.31 -0.68 -2.89
N GLY A 74 -13.33 -1.74 -2.08
CA GLY A 74 -14.22 -2.87 -2.29
C GLY A 74 -14.24 -3.84 -1.12
N ALA A 75 -15.05 -4.89 -1.23
CA ALA A 75 -15.26 -5.86 -0.15
C ALA A 75 -13.96 -6.58 0.27
N ALA A 76 -13.08 -6.90 -0.69
CA ALA A 76 -11.81 -7.58 -0.42
C ALA A 76 -10.87 -6.77 0.49
N THR A 77 -10.94 -5.45 0.41
CA THR A 77 -10.11 -4.52 1.20
C THR A 77 -10.93 -3.78 2.23
N HIS A 78 -12.10 -4.29 2.63
CA HIS A 78 -12.92 -3.67 3.68
C HIS A 78 -13.23 -2.18 3.41
N GLY A 79 -13.41 -1.82 2.14
CA GLY A 79 -13.69 -0.46 1.70
C GLY A 79 -12.46 0.44 1.53
N PHE A 80 -11.25 -0.02 1.83
CA PHE A 80 -10.02 0.74 1.61
C PHE A 80 -9.59 0.71 0.13
N SER A 81 -9.22 1.88 -0.41
CA SER A 81 -8.41 1.95 -1.63
C SER A 81 -6.93 1.83 -1.30
N VAL A 82 -6.13 1.34 -2.25
CA VAL A 82 -4.68 1.22 -2.11
C VAL A 82 -4.00 1.94 -3.25
N ASP A 83 -3.26 2.98 -2.89
CA ASP A 83 -2.42 3.75 -3.80
C ASP A 83 -0.95 3.34 -3.52
N VAL A 84 -0.16 3.13 -4.58
CA VAL A 84 1.28 2.80 -4.47
C VAL A 84 2.07 3.91 -5.15
N VAL A 85 3.17 4.31 -4.51
CA VAL A 85 4.05 5.38 -4.95
C VAL A 85 5.50 4.87 -4.91
N GLU A 86 6.19 4.98 -6.04
CA GLU A 86 7.62 4.72 -6.18
C GLU A 86 8.36 6.06 -6.21
N MET A 87 9.33 6.20 -5.31
CA MET A 87 10.11 7.41 -5.09
C MET A 87 11.57 7.02 -4.95
N GLN A 88 12.45 7.63 -5.74
CA GLN A 88 13.89 7.41 -5.66
C GLN A 88 14.57 8.68 -5.14
N ASP A 89 15.03 8.63 -3.88
CA ASP A 89 15.80 9.69 -3.22
C ASP A 89 15.19 11.10 -3.35
N ILE A 90 13.85 11.18 -3.28
CA ILE A 90 13.09 12.42 -3.44
C ILE A 90 12.10 12.63 -2.30
N VAL A 91 11.89 13.88 -1.90
CA VAL A 91 10.82 14.26 -0.97
C VAL A 91 9.54 14.47 -1.77
N GLY A 92 8.49 13.73 -1.40
CA GLY A 92 7.19 13.82 -2.05
C GLY A 92 6.48 15.14 -1.76
N PRO A 93 5.52 15.56 -2.59
CA PRO A 93 4.69 16.72 -2.29
C PRO A 93 3.92 16.49 -0.99
N HIS A 94 3.72 17.56 -0.22
CA HIS A 94 2.81 17.51 0.92
C HIS A 94 1.40 17.16 0.42
N HIS A 95 0.83 16.08 0.94
CA HIS A 95 -0.52 15.64 0.60
C HIS A 95 -1.34 15.42 1.88
N ARG A 96 -2.64 15.74 1.80
CA ARG A 96 -3.61 15.53 2.87
C ARG A 96 -4.90 14.99 2.25
N HIS A 97 -5.50 13.97 2.86
CA HIS A 97 -6.84 13.54 2.49
C HIS A 97 -7.88 14.55 3.02
N PRO A 98 -8.87 14.96 2.20
CA PRO A 98 -9.94 15.85 2.67
C PRO A 98 -10.75 15.18 3.79
N ASN A 99 -11.33 16.02 4.66
CA ASN A 99 -12.23 15.59 5.74
C ASN A 99 -13.63 15.29 5.18
#